data_AF-A0A3B0A650-F1
#
_entry.id   AF-A0A3B0A650-F1
#
_cell.length_a   1.000
_cell.length_b   1.000
_cell.length_c   1.000
_cell.angle_alpha   90.00
_cell.angle_beta   90.00
_cell.angle_gamma   90.00
#
_symmetry.space_group_name_H-M   'P 1'
#
loop_
_entity.id
_entity.type
_entity.pdbx_description
1 polymer ?
#
loop_
_entity_poly.entity_id
_entity_poly.type
_entity_poly.pdbx_seq_one_letter_code
_entity_poly.pdbx_strand_id
1 'polypeptide(L)'
;MNTSAPSSRRRKGTVAALVTAAVFALGCSVGGDIVAYDLPAESARYTFEAETNGVKTVWEYTSDKPAEGDASELQPCMGDVLGNNMAACRPEPLIFLKYDLGLALDNTARAGVAHRITVVGYYQERLTAPPSVTSLRVEASFDGGQTWKAATTQAAGKNTFTVEIKHPHRSQGAEAVGLRISATDSGGNTVKQTLPTAYRLR
;
A
#
# COMPACT_ATOMS: atom_id res chain seq x y z
N MET A 1 79.62 -17.13 -12.75
CA MET A 1 79.08 -18.02 -11.71
C MET A 1 77.58 -17.76 -11.63
N ASN A 2 76.75 -18.77 -11.93
CA ASN A 2 75.29 -18.66 -11.99
C ASN A 2 74.66 -19.67 -11.02
N THR A 3 73.45 -19.36 -10.53
CA THR A 3 72.49 -20.26 -9.83
C THR A 3 72.97 -20.86 -8.50
N SER A 4 72.18 -20.90 -7.41
CA SER A 4 70.82 -21.44 -7.35
C SER A 4 69.93 -20.83 -6.24
N ALA A 5 68.63 -21.12 -6.35
CA ALA A 5 67.51 -20.72 -5.47
C ALA A 5 67.38 -21.66 -4.23
N PRO A 6 66.33 -21.63 -3.35
CA PRO A 6 65.06 -20.87 -3.45
C PRO A 6 64.53 -20.18 -2.17
N SER A 7 63.64 -19.19 -2.37
CA SER A 7 62.81 -18.60 -1.32
C SER A 7 61.46 -19.32 -1.14
N SER A 8 60.86 -19.18 0.05
CA SER A 8 59.69 -19.96 0.47
C SER A 8 58.36 -19.45 -0.11
N ARG A 9 57.51 -20.42 -0.45
CA ARG A 9 56.15 -20.23 -0.97
C ARG A 9 55.25 -19.46 0.00
N ARG A 10 54.35 -18.62 -0.55
CA ARG A 10 52.90 -18.91 -0.57
C ARG A 10 52.17 -18.03 -1.59
N ARG A 11 51.52 -18.68 -2.57
CA ARG A 11 50.59 -18.02 -3.51
C ARG A 11 49.36 -17.55 -2.73
N LYS A 12 48.93 -16.30 -2.92
CA LYS A 12 47.55 -15.90 -2.62
C LYS A 12 46.66 -16.41 -3.77
N GLY A 13 45.96 -17.51 -3.54
CA GLY A 13 44.97 -18.07 -4.45
C GLY A 13 43.57 -17.55 -4.09
N THR A 14 42.85 -17.10 -5.10
CA THR A 14 41.49 -16.54 -5.00
C THR A 14 40.46 -17.62 -4.65
N VAL A 15 39.49 -17.30 -3.78
CA VAL A 15 38.17 -17.94 -3.78
C VAL A 15 37.11 -16.85 -3.59
N ALA A 16 36.37 -16.55 -4.65
CA ALA A 16 35.12 -15.82 -4.53
C ALA A 16 34.04 -16.81 -4.08
N ALA A 17 33.43 -16.57 -2.93
CA ALA A 17 32.32 -17.39 -2.46
C ALA A 17 31.04 -17.00 -3.18
N LEU A 18 30.71 -17.73 -4.25
CA LEU A 18 29.34 -17.77 -4.78
C LEU A 18 28.43 -18.37 -3.70
N VAL A 19 27.54 -17.56 -3.14
CA VAL A 19 26.43 -18.09 -2.33
C VAL A 19 25.40 -18.66 -3.31
N THR A 20 25.39 -19.98 -3.41
CA THR A 20 24.52 -20.73 -4.32
C THR A 20 23.06 -20.59 -3.91
N ALA A 21 22.17 -20.38 -4.87
CA ALA A 21 20.73 -20.42 -4.63
C ALA A 21 20.32 -21.80 -4.08
N ALA A 22 19.70 -21.82 -2.91
CA ALA A 22 19.11 -23.04 -2.36
C ALA A 22 17.81 -23.39 -3.11
N VAL A 23 17.65 -24.68 -3.41
CA VAL A 23 16.55 -25.20 -4.24
C VAL A 23 15.22 -25.07 -3.50
N PHE A 24 14.22 -24.46 -4.13
CA PHE A 24 12.83 -24.53 -3.70
C PHE A 24 12.32 -25.97 -3.81
N ALA A 25 12.10 -26.63 -2.67
CA ALA A 25 11.35 -27.88 -2.63
C ALA A 25 9.86 -27.58 -2.76
N LEU A 26 9.27 -27.90 -3.91
CA LEU A 26 7.84 -27.81 -4.18
C LEU A 26 7.07 -28.81 -3.30
N GLY A 27 6.58 -28.35 -2.15
CA GLY A 27 5.63 -29.06 -1.30
C GLY A 27 4.21 -28.54 -1.56
N CYS A 28 3.43 -29.23 -2.37
CA CYS A 28 2.02 -28.89 -2.57
C CYS A 28 1.21 -29.13 -1.28
N SER A 29 0.81 -28.05 -0.61
CA SER A 29 -0.25 -28.05 0.40
C SER A 29 -1.22 -26.89 0.13
N VAL A 30 -2.49 -27.06 0.50
CA VAL A 30 -3.58 -26.19 0.04
C VAL A 30 -3.66 -24.93 0.89
N GLY A 31 -2.95 -23.90 0.47
CA GLY A 31 -3.01 -22.54 1.00
C GLY A 31 -2.21 -21.62 0.08
N GLY A 32 -2.72 -20.43 -0.23
CA GLY A 32 -1.93 -19.45 -0.98
C GLY A 32 -0.68 -19.07 -0.21
N ASP A 33 0.46 -18.92 -0.88
CA ASP A 33 1.74 -18.59 -0.25
C ASP A 33 1.59 -17.35 0.64
N ILE A 34 1.61 -17.55 1.96
CA ILE A 34 1.61 -16.48 2.95
C ILE A 34 2.99 -15.85 2.89
N VAL A 35 3.11 -14.77 2.12
CA VAL A 35 4.34 -13.99 2.04
C VAL A 35 4.50 -13.19 3.33
N ALA A 36 5.33 -13.71 4.23
CA ALA A 36 5.74 -13.04 5.46
C ALA A 36 7.16 -12.46 5.31
N TYR A 37 7.43 -11.36 6.02
CA TYR A 37 8.73 -10.71 6.04
C TYR A 37 9.12 -10.41 7.50
N ASP A 38 10.37 -10.71 7.87
CA ASP A 38 10.91 -10.29 9.16
C ASP A 38 11.27 -8.81 9.11
N LEU A 39 10.58 -7.99 9.91
CA LEU A 39 10.90 -6.59 10.10
C LEU A 39 11.83 -6.40 11.32
N PRO A 40 12.82 -5.49 11.26
CA PRO A 40 13.58 -5.06 12.43
C PRO A 40 12.68 -4.67 13.62
N ALA A 41 13.12 -5.04 14.83
CA ALA A 41 12.37 -4.72 16.06
C ALA A 41 12.43 -3.23 16.44
N GLU A 42 13.43 -2.50 15.93
CA GLU A 42 13.59 -1.06 16.13
C GLU A 42 12.62 -0.27 15.25
N SER A 43 12.22 0.92 15.71
CA SER A 43 11.32 1.78 14.94
C SER A 43 11.95 2.22 13.62
N ALA A 44 11.29 1.92 12.51
CA ALA A 44 11.74 2.32 11.17
C ALA A 44 10.58 2.74 10.27
N ARG A 45 10.91 3.42 9.17
CA ARG A 45 9.95 3.80 8.12
C ARG A 45 9.98 2.78 7.01
N TYR A 46 8.80 2.31 6.64
CA TYR A 46 8.58 1.29 5.62
C TYR A 46 7.73 1.86 4.49
N THR A 47 7.95 1.33 3.29
CA THR A 47 7.07 1.52 2.14
C THR A 47 6.48 0.17 1.76
N PHE A 48 5.16 0.07 1.70
CA PHE A 48 4.47 -1.09 1.13
C PHE A 48 3.77 -0.67 -0.15
N GLU A 49 3.97 -1.43 -1.23
CA GLU A 49 3.33 -1.20 -2.52
C GLU A 49 2.57 -2.46 -2.93
N ALA A 50 1.31 -2.28 -3.34
CA ALA A 50 0.49 -3.33 -3.92
C ALA A 50 -0.20 -2.82 -5.19
N GLU A 51 -0.27 -3.67 -6.20
CA GLU A 51 -1.04 -3.40 -7.42
C GLU A 51 -1.98 -4.58 -7.71
N THR A 52 -3.26 -4.27 -7.93
CA THR A 52 -4.29 -5.27 -8.27
C THR A 52 -5.20 -4.68 -9.34
N ASN A 53 -5.33 -5.37 -10.48
CA ASN A 53 -6.15 -4.92 -11.63
C ASN A 53 -5.83 -3.48 -12.09
N GLY A 54 -4.54 -3.09 -12.05
CA GLY A 54 -4.06 -1.74 -12.36
C GLY A 54 -4.35 -0.68 -11.28
N VAL A 55 -5.03 -1.02 -10.18
CA VAL A 55 -5.13 -0.14 -9.01
C VAL A 55 -3.86 -0.27 -8.20
N LYS A 56 -3.02 0.75 -8.23
CA LYS A 56 -1.77 0.83 -7.46
C LYS A 56 -2.00 1.58 -6.16
N THR A 57 -1.58 0.98 -5.05
CA THR A 57 -1.60 1.61 -3.71
C THR A 57 -0.22 1.57 -3.11
N VAL A 58 0.26 2.71 -2.63
CA VAL A 58 1.53 2.85 -1.91
C VAL A 58 1.22 3.39 -0.53
N TRP A 59 1.72 2.72 0.51
CA TRP A 59 1.70 3.18 1.89
C TRP A 59 3.11 3.52 2.36
N GLU A 60 3.25 4.59 3.13
CA GLU A 60 4.48 4.87 3.89
C GLU A 60 4.11 4.95 5.37
N TYR A 61 4.73 4.15 6.22
CA TYR A 61 4.32 4.02 7.61
C TYR A 61 5.52 3.79 8.53
N THR A 62 5.33 4.06 9.82
CA THR A 62 6.27 3.65 10.86
C THR A 62 5.82 2.30 11.42
N SER A 63 6.73 1.34 11.51
CA SER A 63 6.54 0.12 12.30
C SER A 63 7.68 -0.02 13.31
N ASP A 64 7.38 -0.72 14.40
CA ASP A 64 8.21 -1.01 15.57
C ASP A 64 7.70 -2.30 16.20
N LYS A 65 8.55 -3.00 16.96
CA LYS A 65 8.10 -4.16 17.73
C LYS A 65 7.00 -3.74 18.72
N PRO A 66 5.78 -4.30 18.63
CA PRO A 66 4.71 -3.94 19.54
C PRO A 66 5.04 -4.38 20.97
N ALA A 67 4.79 -3.47 21.92
CA ALA A 67 5.00 -3.72 23.34
C ALA A 67 3.96 -4.71 23.91
N GLU A 68 2.73 -4.66 23.39
CA GLU A 68 1.61 -5.51 23.76
C GLU A 68 0.91 -6.04 22.50
N GLY A 69 0.29 -7.22 22.59
CA GLY A 69 -0.47 -7.80 21.48
C GLY A 69 -1.86 -7.18 21.37
N ASP A 70 -2.26 -6.79 20.16
CA ASP A 70 -3.53 -6.11 19.85
C ASP A 70 -4.30 -6.87 18.75
N ALA A 71 -4.02 -8.17 18.62
CA ALA A 71 -4.61 -9.05 17.63
C ALA A 71 -6.03 -9.48 18.03
N SER A 72 -6.90 -9.62 17.04
CA SER A 72 -8.29 -10.07 17.23
C SER A 72 -8.36 -11.60 17.30
N GLU A 73 -9.21 -12.19 18.13
CA GLU A 73 -9.53 -13.63 18.03
C GLU A 73 -10.09 -14.02 16.65
N LEU A 74 -10.73 -13.07 15.95
CA LEU A 74 -11.28 -13.25 14.59
C LEU A 74 -10.29 -12.90 13.46
N GLN A 75 -9.21 -12.19 13.79
CA GLN A 75 -8.09 -11.89 12.89
C GLN A 75 -6.79 -12.08 13.68
N PRO A 76 -6.48 -13.32 14.06
CA PRO A 76 -5.27 -13.65 14.81
C PRO A 76 -4.03 -13.35 13.97
N CYS A 77 -2.89 -13.14 14.63
CA CYS A 77 -1.65 -13.00 13.90
C CYS A 77 -1.28 -14.31 13.22
N MET A 78 -0.71 -14.19 12.03
CA MET A 78 -0.44 -15.38 11.21
C MET A 78 0.55 -16.34 11.88
N GLY A 79 1.43 -15.82 12.75
CA GLY A 79 2.32 -16.63 13.59
C GLY A 79 1.60 -17.54 14.58
N ASP A 80 0.47 -17.07 15.15
CA ASP A 80 -0.38 -17.86 16.04
C ASP A 80 -1.15 -18.93 15.25
N VAL A 81 -1.71 -18.55 14.09
CA VAL A 81 -2.45 -19.46 13.19
C VAL A 81 -1.57 -20.60 12.69
N LEU A 82 -0.32 -20.29 12.34
CA LEU A 82 0.67 -21.26 11.87
C LEU A 82 1.42 -21.97 13.01
N GLY A 83 1.18 -21.59 14.27
CA GLY A 83 1.82 -22.17 15.45
C GLY A 83 3.34 -22.00 15.49
N ASN A 84 3.90 -21.03 14.76
CA ASN A 84 5.34 -20.85 14.58
C ASN A 84 5.91 -19.57 15.22
N ASN A 85 5.05 -18.63 15.62
CA ASN A 85 5.47 -17.41 16.33
C ASN A 85 4.31 -16.84 17.17
N MET A 86 4.43 -16.91 18.50
CA MET A 86 3.45 -16.37 19.46
C MET A 86 3.92 -15.06 20.13
N ALA A 87 4.76 -14.29 19.44
CA ALA A 87 5.16 -12.96 19.93
C ALA A 87 3.99 -11.97 19.88
N ALA A 88 4.02 -10.97 20.76
CA ALA A 88 3.12 -9.82 20.66
C ALA A 88 3.15 -9.23 19.24
N CYS A 89 1.98 -8.90 18.72
CA CYS A 89 1.75 -8.50 17.35
C CYS A 89 0.53 -7.54 17.29
N ARG A 90 0.49 -6.66 16.30
CA ARG A 90 -0.61 -5.71 16.07
C ARG A 90 -0.82 -5.47 14.58
N PRO A 91 -1.99 -4.99 14.14
CA PRO A 91 -2.14 -4.45 12.78
C PRO A 91 -1.15 -3.31 12.53
N GLU A 92 -0.55 -3.29 11.33
CA GLU A 92 0.25 -2.14 10.89
C GLU A 92 -0.62 -0.90 10.69
N PRO A 93 -0.14 0.33 10.96
CA PRO A 93 -0.91 1.56 10.88
C PRO A 93 -1.10 2.05 9.43
N LEU A 94 -1.46 1.12 8.54
CA LEU A 94 -1.77 1.38 7.14
C LEU A 94 -3.13 2.08 7.03
N ILE A 95 -3.14 3.24 6.38
CA ILE A 95 -4.39 3.96 6.07
C ILE A 95 -5.08 3.26 4.90
N PHE A 96 -6.22 2.63 5.14
CA PHE A 96 -7.11 2.11 4.10
C PHE A 96 -8.14 3.16 3.69
N LEU A 97 -8.62 3.08 2.45
CA LEU A 97 -9.56 4.04 1.87
C LEU A 97 -10.86 3.34 1.49
N LYS A 98 -11.98 3.88 1.96
CA LYS A 98 -13.34 3.47 1.61
C LYS A 98 -14.03 4.57 0.83
N TYR A 99 -14.79 4.21 -0.19
CA TYR A 99 -15.42 5.14 -1.12
C TYR A 99 -16.94 4.99 -1.10
N ASP A 100 -17.65 6.12 -1.07
CA ASP A 100 -19.00 6.25 -1.61
C ASP A 100 -18.92 7.15 -2.83
N LEU A 101 -19.08 6.56 -4.01
CA LEU A 101 -18.91 7.24 -5.29
C LEU A 101 -20.23 7.83 -5.84
N GLY A 102 -21.37 7.65 -5.17
CA GLY A 102 -22.65 8.22 -5.61
C GLY A 102 -23.09 7.83 -7.03
N LEU A 103 -22.70 6.65 -7.51
CA LEU A 103 -22.92 6.21 -8.89
C LEU A 103 -24.34 5.67 -9.12
N ALA A 104 -24.75 5.64 -10.37
CA ALA A 104 -25.90 4.84 -10.78
C ALA A 104 -25.55 3.33 -10.82
N LEU A 105 -26.57 2.48 -10.85
CA LEU A 105 -26.44 1.01 -10.79
C LEU A 105 -25.62 0.39 -11.95
N ASP A 106 -25.40 1.13 -13.02
CA ASP A 106 -24.54 0.78 -14.16
C ASP A 106 -23.06 1.21 -13.97
N ASN A 107 -22.68 1.65 -12.77
CA ASN A 107 -21.36 2.20 -12.42
C ASN A 107 -20.97 3.47 -13.21
N THR A 108 -21.97 4.31 -13.51
CA THR A 108 -21.77 5.59 -14.20
C THR A 108 -22.13 6.80 -13.35
N ALA A 109 -21.54 7.96 -13.69
CA ALA A 109 -21.95 9.27 -13.23
C ALA A 109 -22.24 10.21 -14.41
N ARG A 110 -23.05 11.25 -14.20
CA ARG A 110 -23.43 12.19 -15.27
C ARG A 110 -22.24 13.07 -15.70
N ALA A 111 -22.03 13.26 -17.00
CA ALA A 111 -21.07 14.19 -17.59
C ALA A 111 -21.56 15.65 -17.52
N GLY A 112 -20.62 16.60 -17.53
CA GLY A 112 -20.91 18.04 -17.59
C GLY A 112 -21.55 18.62 -16.32
N VAL A 113 -21.44 17.95 -15.18
CA VAL A 113 -21.93 18.41 -13.87
C VAL A 113 -20.86 18.28 -12.79
N ALA A 114 -21.03 19.03 -11.70
CA ALA A 114 -20.31 18.74 -10.47
C ALA A 114 -20.88 17.46 -9.82
N HIS A 115 -20.00 16.52 -9.49
CA HIS A 115 -20.35 15.24 -8.88
C HIS A 115 -19.68 15.13 -7.51
N ARG A 116 -20.44 14.73 -6.49
CA ARG A 116 -19.94 14.59 -5.11
C ARG A 116 -19.68 13.13 -4.80
N ILE A 117 -18.50 12.84 -4.26
CA ILE A 117 -18.15 11.56 -3.65
C ILE A 117 -17.76 11.78 -2.18
N THR A 118 -17.78 10.70 -1.40
CA THR A 118 -17.26 10.67 -0.02
C THR A 118 -16.12 9.67 0.05
N VAL A 119 -15.02 10.06 0.71
CA VAL A 119 -13.87 9.20 1.00
C VAL A 119 -13.69 9.11 2.50
N VAL A 120 -13.53 7.89 3.02
CA VAL A 120 -13.30 7.63 4.45
C VAL A 120 -11.97 6.91 4.62
N GLY A 121 -11.07 7.49 5.41
CA GLY A 121 -9.86 6.84 5.88
C GLY A 121 -10.15 5.94 7.08
N TYR A 122 -9.72 4.69 7.03
CA TYR A 122 -9.89 3.72 8.12
C TYR A 122 -8.64 2.85 8.27
N TYR A 123 -8.59 2.07 9.34
CA TYR A 123 -7.50 1.14 9.65
C TYR A 123 -8.08 -0.27 9.77
N GLN A 124 -7.22 -1.29 9.79
CA GLN A 124 -7.65 -2.62 10.19
C GLN A 124 -8.32 -2.58 11.58
N GLU A 125 -9.30 -3.44 11.79
CA GLU A 125 -10.05 -3.45 13.04
C GLU A 125 -9.13 -3.72 14.23
N ARG A 126 -9.47 -3.13 15.38
CA ARG A 126 -8.77 -3.32 16.67
C ARG A 126 -7.30 -2.89 16.70
N LEU A 127 -6.84 -2.03 15.79
CA LEU A 127 -5.75 -1.12 16.16
C LEU A 127 -6.27 -0.20 17.28
N THR A 128 -5.90 -0.46 18.54
CA THR A 128 -6.54 0.11 19.76
C THR A 128 -6.40 1.63 19.85
N ALA A 129 -5.32 2.20 19.33
CA ALA A 129 -5.09 3.64 19.24
C ALA A 129 -4.76 4.06 17.79
N PRO A 130 -5.74 4.05 16.86
CA PRO A 130 -5.48 4.33 15.47
C PRO A 130 -5.24 5.84 15.29
N PRO A 131 -4.23 6.26 14.52
CA PRO A 131 -4.03 7.68 14.21
C PRO A 131 -5.27 8.30 13.54
N SER A 132 -5.43 9.61 13.67
CA SER A 132 -6.53 10.32 12.98
C SER A 132 -6.04 10.76 11.60
N VAL A 133 -6.84 10.54 10.55
CA VAL A 133 -6.50 11.02 9.20
C VAL A 133 -6.70 12.53 9.16
N THR A 134 -5.59 13.28 9.13
CA THR A 134 -5.55 14.74 9.26
C THR A 134 -5.73 15.45 7.92
N SER A 135 -5.37 14.80 6.82
CA SER A 135 -5.54 15.36 5.48
C SER A 135 -5.86 14.29 4.45
N LEU A 136 -6.64 14.68 3.44
CA LEU A 136 -6.95 13.89 2.27
C LEU A 136 -7.04 14.83 1.06
N ARG A 137 -6.45 14.42 -0.06
CA ARG A 137 -6.55 15.07 -1.37
C ARG A 137 -7.03 14.05 -2.40
N VAL A 138 -7.97 14.46 -3.24
CA VAL A 138 -8.32 13.72 -4.46
C VAL A 138 -7.93 14.52 -5.70
N GLU A 139 -7.37 13.82 -6.68
CA GLU A 139 -7.10 14.31 -8.02
C GLU A 139 -7.88 13.43 -9.02
N ALA A 140 -8.54 14.05 -9.99
CA ALA A 140 -9.28 13.37 -11.04
C ALA A 140 -8.55 13.46 -12.39
N SER A 141 -8.62 12.39 -13.17
CA SER A 141 -8.19 12.33 -14.56
C SER A 141 -9.37 12.00 -15.46
N PHE A 142 -9.38 12.58 -16.66
CA PHE A 142 -10.40 12.37 -17.70
C PHE A 142 -9.78 11.96 -19.05
N ASP A 143 -8.48 11.66 -19.06
CA ASP A 143 -7.65 11.41 -20.24
C ASP A 143 -6.82 10.11 -20.10
N GLY A 144 -7.35 9.15 -19.33
CA GLY A 144 -6.70 7.84 -19.11
C GLY A 144 -5.49 7.90 -18.16
N GLY A 145 -5.42 8.91 -17.28
CA GLY A 145 -4.35 9.06 -16.30
C GLY A 145 -3.16 9.91 -16.77
N GLN A 146 -3.25 10.56 -17.93
CA GLN A 146 -2.19 11.42 -18.46
C GLN A 146 -2.06 12.73 -17.67
N THR A 147 -3.19 13.37 -17.35
CA THR A 147 -3.23 14.54 -16.47
C THR A 147 -4.11 14.30 -15.25
N TRP A 148 -3.72 14.90 -14.13
CA TRP A 148 -4.37 14.78 -12.83
C TRP A 148 -4.70 16.18 -12.31
N LYS A 149 -5.98 16.45 -12.05
CA LYS A 149 -6.48 17.76 -11.63
C LYS A 149 -7.06 17.65 -10.23
N ALA A 150 -6.62 18.51 -9.31
CA ALA A 150 -7.11 18.52 -7.94
C ALA A 150 -8.63 18.78 -7.90
N ALA A 151 -9.36 17.95 -7.15
CA ALA A 151 -10.77 18.12 -6.87
C ALA A 151 -10.96 18.88 -5.54
N THR A 152 -12.05 19.63 -5.41
CA THR A 152 -12.34 20.37 -4.17
C THR A 152 -12.64 19.37 -3.07
N THR A 153 -11.74 19.24 -2.09
CA THR A 153 -11.85 18.28 -0.98
C THR A 153 -12.10 19.03 0.32
N GLN A 154 -13.06 18.56 1.12
CA GLN A 154 -13.48 19.18 2.38
C GLN A 154 -13.63 18.11 3.47
N ALA A 155 -13.21 18.41 4.70
CA ALA A 155 -13.47 17.53 5.84
C ALA A 155 -14.97 17.55 6.20
N ALA A 156 -15.54 16.37 6.43
CA ALA A 156 -16.97 16.16 6.68
C ALA A 156 -17.25 15.29 7.93
N GLY A 157 -16.22 14.89 8.67
CA GLY A 157 -16.33 14.11 9.91
C GLY A 157 -15.01 13.43 10.26
N LYS A 158 -15.02 12.55 11.29
CA LYS A 158 -13.85 11.75 11.66
C LYS A 158 -13.36 10.94 10.45
N ASN A 159 -12.10 11.19 10.04
CA ASN A 159 -11.45 10.62 8.87
C ASN A 159 -12.25 10.69 7.55
N THR A 160 -13.28 11.53 7.48
CA THR A 160 -14.30 11.52 6.42
C THR A 160 -14.23 12.82 5.63
N PHE A 161 -14.17 12.71 4.30
CA PHE A 161 -13.98 13.84 3.41
C PHE A 161 -14.99 13.79 2.27
N THR A 162 -15.66 14.91 2.00
CA THR A 162 -16.46 15.09 0.79
C THR A 162 -15.58 15.70 -0.30
N VAL A 163 -15.77 15.25 -1.53
CA VAL A 163 -14.99 15.68 -2.69
C VAL A 163 -15.94 16.04 -3.82
N GLU A 164 -15.73 17.21 -4.42
CA GLU A 164 -16.50 17.70 -5.56
C GLU A 164 -15.65 17.68 -6.84
N ILE A 165 -16.04 16.81 -7.77
CA ILE A 165 -15.36 16.56 -9.04
C ILE A 165 -16.18 17.21 -10.16
N LYS A 166 -15.57 18.12 -10.91
CA LYS A 166 -16.22 18.76 -12.07
C LYS A 166 -16.04 17.86 -13.29
N HIS A 167 -17.09 17.13 -13.68
CA HIS A 167 -17.02 16.27 -14.87
C HIS A 167 -17.04 17.11 -16.15
N PRO A 168 -16.18 16.80 -17.14
CA PRO A 168 -16.25 17.41 -18.46
C PRO A 168 -17.57 17.04 -19.16
N HIS A 169 -17.99 17.85 -20.13
CA HIS A 169 -19.11 17.49 -21.01
C HIS A 169 -18.74 16.32 -21.92
N ARG A 170 -19.73 15.49 -22.32
CA ARG A 170 -19.52 14.39 -23.28
C ARG A 170 -18.82 14.83 -24.58
N SER A 171 -19.07 16.05 -25.04
CA SER A 171 -18.42 16.63 -26.23
C SER A 171 -16.90 16.78 -26.11
N GLN A 172 -16.34 16.66 -24.91
CA GLN A 172 -14.90 16.70 -24.64
C GLN A 172 -14.25 15.30 -24.67
N GLY A 173 -15.00 14.24 -25.01
CA GLY A 173 -14.46 12.90 -25.29
C GLY A 173 -14.10 12.03 -24.08
N ALA A 174 -14.34 12.49 -22.85
CA ALA A 174 -14.05 11.71 -21.65
C ALA A 174 -15.10 10.61 -21.42
N GLU A 175 -14.69 9.34 -21.49
CA GLU A 175 -15.56 8.17 -21.24
C GLU A 175 -15.57 7.71 -19.78
N ALA A 176 -14.55 8.07 -19.00
CA ALA A 176 -14.33 7.59 -17.65
C ALA A 176 -13.58 8.61 -16.78
N VAL A 177 -13.62 8.38 -15.47
CA VAL A 177 -12.90 9.14 -14.46
C VAL A 177 -11.86 8.24 -13.80
N GLY A 178 -10.59 8.60 -13.91
CA GLY A 178 -9.53 8.06 -13.06
C GLY A 178 -9.44 8.86 -11.77
N LEU A 179 -9.14 8.22 -10.63
CA LEU A 179 -8.97 8.90 -9.34
C LEU A 179 -7.59 8.60 -8.76
N ARG A 180 -6.96 9.61 -8.18
CA ARG A 180 -5.79 9.48 -7.32
C ARG A 180 -6.11 10.10 -5.98
N ILE A 181 -5.97 9.33 -4.92
CA ILE A 181 -6.27 9.73 -3.56
C ILE A 181 -4.98 9.64 -2.75
N SER A 182 -4.61 10.73 -2.10
CA SER A 182 -3.54 10.77 -1.11
C SER A 182 -4.12 11.14 0.25
N ALA A 183 -3.74 10.45 1.31
CA ALA A 183 -4.09 10.80 2.68
C ALA A 183 -2.89 10.71 3.62
N THR A 184 -2.94 11.46 4.72
CA THR A 184 -1.92 11.49 5.77
C THR A 184 -2.59 11.54 7.13
N ASP A 185 -2.00 10.87 8.12
CA ASP A 185 -2.51 10.80 9.49
C ASP A 185 -1.68 11.58 10.51
N SER A 186 -2.13 11.57 11.76
CA SER A 186 -1.47 12.22 12.90
C SER A 186 -0.16 11.55 13.34
N GLY A 187 0.16 10.35 12.84
CA GLY A 187 1.44 9.68 13.02
C GLY A 187 2.43 9.93 11.87
N GLY A 188 2.04 10.69 10.84
CA GLY A 188 2.84 10.90 9.65
C GLY A 188 2.87 9.68 8.71
N ASN A 189 1.96 8.72 8.87
CA ASN A 189 1.77 7.67 7.87
C ASN A 189 1.01 8.24 6.67
N THR A 190 1.27 7.70 5.48
CA THR A 190 0.67 8.13 4.23
C THR A 190 0.08 6.95 3.47
N VAL A 191 -0.95 7.22 2.67
CA VAL A 191 -1.39 6.32 1.59
C VAL A 191 -1.58 7.14 0.32
N LYS A 192 -1.19 6.56 -0.81
CA LYS A 192 -1.46 7.06 -2.15
C LYS A 192 -2.02 5.94 -3.01
N GLN A 193 -3.32 6.00 -3.31
CA GLN A 193 -3.99 5.07 -4.22
C GLN A 193 -4.24 5.74 -5.57
N THR A 194 -3.97 5.04 -6.67
CA THR A 194 -4.30 5.46 -8.04
C THR A 194 -5.21 4.40 -8.68
N LEU A 195 -6.41 4.81 -9.05
CA LEU A 195 -7.41 4.05 -9.79
C LEU A 195 -7.45 4.59 -11.22
N PRO A 196 -6.86 3.91 -12.22
CA PRO A 196 -6.85 4.39 -13.62
C PRO A 196 -8.25 4.57 -14.20
N THR A 197 -9.23 3.81 -13.71
CA THR A 197 -10.65 3.97 -14.00
C THR A 197 -11.43 3.63 -12.74
N ALA A 198 -11.99 4.65 -12.09
CA ALA A 198 -12.84 4.50 -10.91
C ALA A 198 -14.32 4.32 -11.29
N TYR A 199 -14.80 5.03 -12.32
CA TYR A 199 -16.17 4.91 -12.86
C TYR A 199 -16.28 5.51 -14.27
N ARG A 200 -17.40 5.24 -14.96
CA ARG A 200 -17.67 5.73 -16.33
C ARG A 200 -18.52 7.01 -16.33
N LEU A 201 -18.45 7.80 -17.41
CA LEU A 201 -19.29 8.99 -17.61
C LEU A 201 -20.46 8.72 -18.58
N ARG A 202 -21.61 9.37 -18.35
CA ARG A 202 -22.80 9.32 -19.24
C ARG A 202 -23.63 10.60 -19.31
#